data_AF-A0A256Z7N6-F1
#
_entry.id   AF-A0A256Z7N6-F1
#
_cell.length_a   1.000
_cell.length_b   1.000
_cell.length_c   1.000
_cell.angle_alpha   90.00
_cell.angle_beta   90.00
_cell.angle_gamma   90.00
#
_symmetry.space_group_name_H-M   'P 1'
#
loop_
_entity.id
_entity.type
_entity.pdbx_description
1 polymer ?
#
loop_
_entity_poly.entity_id
_entity_poly.type
_entity_poly.pdbx_seq_one_letter_code
_entity_poly.pdbx_strand_id
1 'polypeptide(L)'
;MQPEGVKVLMEAIILSGTSMAVAGSSRPASGAEHLITSMAVAGSSRPASGAEHLISHSLDSLRPSPGLHGEQCGLSSILTAYLQGADWRGIRDFLEHIGAPVKAVELGVDEELFLKAVTEAHRIRPERYTILGDGITLKAARRAARATGIFQA
;
A
#
# COMPACT_ATOMS: atom_id res chain seq x y z
N MET A 1 -22.77 21.90 5.28
CA MET A 1 -21.32 21.70 5.07
C MET A 1 -20.61 22.82 5.82
N GLN A 2 -19.57 22.52 6.63
CA GLN A 2 -18.87 23.61 7.32
C GLN A 2 -18.13 24.49 6.30
N PRO A 3 -18.07 25.83 6.49
CA PRO A 3 -17.45 26.76 5.55
C PRO A 3 -16.02 26.37 5.16
N GLU A 4 -15.25 25.85 6.11
CA GLU A 4 -13.88 25.39 5.90
C GLU A 4 -13.80 24.19 4.95
N GLY A 5 -14.77 23.27 5.01
CA GLY A 5 -14.82 22.13 4.11
C GLY A 5 -15.09 22.53 2.65
N VAL A 6 -15.90 23.57 2.42
CA VAL A 6 -16.14 24.11 1.08
C VAL A 6 -14.86 24.74 0.54
N LYS A 7 -14.12 25.50 1.36
CA LYS A 7 -12.87 26.14 0.98
C LYS A 7 -11.80 25.11 0.59
N VAL A 8 -11.57 24.10 1.44
CA VAL A 8 -10.60 23.03 1.16
C VAL A 8 -10.95 22.27 -0.12
N LEU A 9 -12.24 22.01 -0.35
CA LEU A 9 -12.71 21.36 -1.58
C LEU A 9 -12.45 22.24 -2.83
N MET A 10 -12.74 23.53 -2.76
CA MET A 10 -12.49 24.46 -3.87
C MET A 10 -11.00 24.60 -4.17
N GLU A 11 -10.15 24.69 -3.14
CA GLU A 11 -8.69 24.74 -3.30
C GLU A 11 -8.15 23.46 -3.95
N ALA A 12 -8.62 22.28 -3.52
CA ALA A 12 -8.21 21.00 -4.10
C ALA A 12 -8.58 20.87 -5.59
N ILE A 13 -9.77 21.31 -5.98
CA ILE A 13 -10.23 21.29 -7.39
C ILE A 13 -9.38 22.20 -8.27
N ILE A 14 -9.00 23.38 -7.77
CA ILE A 14 -8.19 24.36 -8.53
C ILE A 14 -6.74 23.88 -8.68
N LEU A 15 -6.14 23.34 -7.61
CA LEU A 15 -4.80 22.74 -7.64
C LEU A 15 -4.74 21.52 -8.57
N SER A 16 -5.80 20.71 -8.58
CA SER A 16 -5.98 19.62 -9.54
C SER A 16 -5.98 20.11 -10.99
N GLY A 17 -6.84 21.09 -11.31
CA GLY A 17 -6.91 21.66 -12.66
C GLY A 17 -5.58 22.22 -13.18
N THR A 18 -4.81 22.87 -12.30
CA THR A 18 -3.50 23.43 -12.65
C THR A 18 -2.42 22.36 -12.82
N SER A 19 -2.42 21.31 -11.99
CA SER A 19 -1.50 20.17 -12.14
C SER A 19 -1.72 19.42 -13.46
N MET A 20 -2.98 19.15 -13.81
CA MET A 20 -3.34 18.53 -15.10
C MET A 20 -2.88 19.36 -16.31
N ALA A 21 -3.03 20.70 -16.23
CA ALA A 21 -2.60 21.60 -17.28
C ALA A 21 -1.08 21.61 -17.48
N VAL A 22 -0.30 21.52 -16.38
CA VAL A 22 1.16 21.44 -16.43
C VAL A 22 1.63 20.08 -16.96
N ALA A 23 0.97 18.99 -16.56
CA ALA A 23 1.36 17.63 -16.94
C ALA A 23 0.91 17.21 -18.34
N GLY A 24 0.01 17.97 -18.99
CA GLY A 24 -0.52 17.66 -20.33
C GLY A 24 -1.33 16.35 -20.40
N SER A 25 -1.64 15.74 -19.25
CA SER A 25 -2.38 14.49 -19.11
C SER A 25 -3.08 14.44 -17.76
N SER A 26 -4.37 14.14 -17.77
CA SER A 26 -5.16 13.99 -16.54
C SER A 26 -4.94 12.66 -15.82
N ARG A 27 -4.31 11.66 -16.46
CA ARG A 27 -4.30 10.27 -15.94
C ARG A 27 -3.45 10.07 -14.67
N PRO A 28 -2.21 10.59 -14.58
CA PRO A 28 -1.41 10.46 -13.35
C PRO A 28 -1.84 11.46 -12.28
N ALA A 29 -2.27 12.66 -12.69
CA ALA A 29 -2.63 13.75 -11.80
C ALA A 29 -4.00 13.53 -11.13
N SER A 30 -5.02 13.09 -11.89
CA SER A 30 -6.37 12.85 -11.36
C SER A 30 -6.40 11.77 -10.27
N GLY A 31 -5.54 10.74 -10.37
CA GLY A 31 -5.41 9.72 -9.32
C GLY A 31 -4.82 10.30 -8.04
N ALA A 32 -3.72 11.07 -8.15
CA ALA A 32 -3.08 11.72 -7.01
C ALA A 32 -4.00 12.77 -6.36
N GLU A 33 -4.74 13.54 -7.15
CA GLU A 33 -5.69 14.56 -6.69
C GLU A 33 -6.87 13.94 -5.95
N HIS A 34 -7.44 12.84 -6.45
CA HIS A 34 -8.47 12.09 -5.74
C HIS A 34 -7.94 11.52 -4.43
N LEU A 35 -6.71 11.01 -4.39
CA LEU A 35 -6.09 10.52 -3.15
C LEU A 35 -5.85 11.65 -2.14
N ILE A 36 -5.30 12.78 -2.58
CA ILE A 36 -5.08 13.97 -1.75
C ILE A 36 -6.41 14.49 -1.21
N THR A 37 -7.42 14.64 -2.08
CA THR A 37 -8.76 15.10 -1.69
C THR A 37 -9.42 14.11 -0.73
N SER A 38 -9.32 12.80 -0.98
CA SER A 38 -9.88 11.77 -0.11
C SER A 38 -9.21 11.78 1.26
N MET A 39 -7.89 11.89 1.33
CA MET A 39 -7.16 11.98 2.59
C MET A 39 -7.46 13.29 3.34
N ALA A 40 -7.56 14.42 2.63
CA ALA A 40 -7.90 15.72 3.20
C ALA A 40 -9.32 15.71 3.79
N VAL A 41 -10.30 15.20 3.03
CA VAL A 41 -11.69 15.05 3.49
C VAL A 41 -11.79 14.07 4.65
N ALA A 42 -11.05 12.95 4.60
CA ALA A 42 -11.03 11.98 5.69
C ALA A 42 -10.23 12.44 6.92
N GLY A 43 -9.48 13.54 6.82
CA GLY A 43 -8.55 14.01 7.85
C GLY A 43 -7.49 12.96 8.25
N SER A 44 -7.21 11.99 7.38
CA SER A 44 -6.33 10.86 7.68
C SER A 44 -5.85 10.14 6.42
N SER A 45 -4.75 9.39 6.53
CA SER A 45 -4.24 8.59 5.41
C SER A 45 -5.02 7.29 5.15
N ARG A 46 -6.07 6.99 5.92
CA ARG A 46 -6.82 5.72 5.84
C ARG A 46 -7.32 5.36 4.42
N PRO A 47 -7.77 6.31 3.57
CA PRO A 47 -8.21 5.98 2.21
C PRO A 47 -7.11 5.43 1.30
N ALA A 48 -5.85 5.71 1.61
CA ALA A 48 -4.69 5.39 0.77
C ALA A 48 -3.68 4.44 1.43
N SER A 49 -3.84 4.16 2.74
CA SER A 49 -2.83 3.50 3.56
C SER A 49 -3.48 2.52 4.53
N GLY A 50 -3.44 1.24 4.17
CA GLY A 50 -3.93 0.09 4.92
C GLY A 50 -2.80 -0.79 5.45
N ALA A 51 -3.06 -2.10 5.53
CA ALA A 51 -2.11 -3.10 6.04
C ALA A 51 -0.84 -3.20 5.18
N GLU A 52 -0.97 -3.03 3.86
CA GLU A 52 0.13 -3.09 2.91
C GLU A 52 1.19 -2.02 3.20
N HIS A 53 0.77 -0.81 3.56
CA HIS A 53 1.68 0.26 3.98
C HIS A 53 2.31 -0.02 5.34
N LEU A 54 1.58 -0.65 6.27
CA LEU A 54 2.17 -1.05 7.56
C LEU A 54 3.27 -2.10 7.37
N ILE A 55 3.10 -3.03 6.43
CA ILE A 55 4.14 -4.02 6.08
C ILE A 55 5.35 -3.31 5.46
N SER A 56 5.15 -2.37 4.52
CA SER A 56 6.26 -1.57 3.96
C SER A 56 7.01 -0.79 5.04
N HIS A 57 6.31 -0.07 5.93
CA HIS A 57 6.97 0.63 7.03
C HIS A 57 7.70 -0.31 8.00
N SER A 58 7.17 -1.52 8.21
CA SER A 58 7.86 -2.54 9.00
C SER A 58 9.12 -3.04 8.30
N LEU A 59 9.12 -3.18 6.97
CA LEU A 59 10.33 -3.49 6.19
C LEU A 59 11.36 -2.38 6.32
N ASP A 60 10.95 -1.12 6.15
CA ASP A 60 11.83 0.06 6.29
C ASP A 60 12.47 0.13 7.69
N SER A 61 11.74 -0.31 8.72
CA SER A 61 12.24 -0.35 10.10
C SER A 61 13.24 -1.50 10.35
N LEU A 62 13.14 -2.59 9.59
CA LEU A 62 13.96 -3.79 9.77
C LEU A 62 15.22 -3.78 8.92
N ARG A 63 15.22 -3.06 7.80
CA ARG A 63 16.36 -2.98 6.89
C ARG A 63 16.44 -1.61 6.21
N PRO A 64 17.63 -0.98 6.16
CA PRO A 64 17.84 0.21 5.34
C PRO A 64 17.61 -0.10 3.85
N SER A 65 16.69 0.63 3.21
CA SER A 65 16.41 0.57 1.78
C SER A 65 16.07 -0.84 1.23
N PRO A 66 14.96 -1.47 1.69
CA PRO A 66 14.59 -2.81 1.25
C PRO A 66 13.94 -2.86 -0.14
N GLY A 67 13.81 -1.73 -0.84
CA GLY A 67 13.17 -1.57 -2.15
C GLY A 67 12.46 -0.23 -2.27
N LEU A 68 11.95 0.14 -3.44
CA LEU A 68 11.17 1.37 -3.57
C LEU A 68 9.85 1.22 -2.80
N HIS A 69 9.41 2.28 -2.10
CA HIS A 69 8.20 2.23 -1.27
C HIS A 69 6.96 1.71 -2.03
N GLY A 70 6.77 2.15 -3.28
CA GLY A 70 5.67 1.68 -4.13
C GLY A 70 5.73 0.18 -4.45
N GLU A 71 6.93 -0.37 -4.65
CA GLU A 71 7.13 -1.80 -4.91
C GLU A 71 6.87 -2.62 -3.64
N GLN A 72 7.34 -2.14 -2.48
CA GLN A 72 7.05 -2.76 -1.18
C GLN A 72 5.54 -2.80 -0.91
N CYS A 73 4.85 -1.67 -1.12
CA CYS A 73 3.39 -1.58 -0.97
C CYS A 73 2.67 -2.47 -1.99
N GLY A 74 3.13 -2.53 -3.25
CA GLY A 74 2.59 -3.39 -4.29
C GLY A 74 2.67 -4.87 -3.92
N LEU A 75 3.88 -5.36 -3.58
CA LEU A 75 4.07 -6.75 -3.15
C LEU A 75 3.22 -7.08 -1.91
N SER A 76 3.19 -6.17 -0.93
CA SER A 76 2.41 -6.34 0.29
C SER A 76 0.89 -6.35 0.01
N SER A 77 0.44 -5.64 -1.03
CA SER A 77 -0.96 -5.61 -1.45
C SER A 77 -1.46 -6.96 -1.95
N ILE A 78 -0.59 -7.75 -2.60
CA ILE A 78 -0.93 -9.13 -2.99
C ILE A 78 -1.27 -9.97 -1.74
N LEU A 79 -0.44 -9.89 -0.70
CA LEU A 79 -0.63 -10.63 0.55
C LEU A 79 -1.87 -10.16 1.32
N THR A 80 -2.07 -8.85 1.45
CA THR A 80 -3.21 -8.30 2.22
C THR A 80 -4.53 -8.52 1.50
N ALA A 81 -4.57 -8.41 0.17
CA ALA A 81 -5.75 -8.77 -0.63
C ALA A 81 -6.12 -10.24 -0.45
N TYR A 82 -5.14 -11.16 -0.43
CA TYR A 82 -5.38 -12.57 -0.14
C TYR A 82 -6.02 -12.77 1.24
N LEU A 83 -5.49 -12.10 2.28
CA LEU A 83 -6.06 -12.19 3.63
C LEU A 83 -7.48 -11.62 3.73
N GLN A 84 -7.80 -10.62 2.92
CA GLN A 84 -9.13 -10.02 2.82
C GLN A 84 -10.11 -10.85 1.98
N GLY A 85 -9.65 -11.89 1.28
CA GLY A 85 -10.46 -12.62 0.31
C GLY A 85 -10.76 -11.82 -0.98
N ALA A 86 -9.97 -10.79 -1.26
CA ALA A 86 -10.06 -9.96 -2.45
C ALA A 86 -9.25 -10.56 -3.62
N ASP A 87 -9.35 -9.94 -4.80
CA ASP A 87 -8.66 -10.39 -6.02
C ASP A 87 -7.16 -10.05 -6.00
N TRP A 88 -6.40 -10.85 -5.26
CA TRP A 88 -4.94 -10.76 -5.22
C TRP A 88 -4.27 -11.19 -6.53
N ARG A 89 -4.95 -11.96 -7.38
CA ARG A 89 -4.42 -12.42 -8.68
C ARG A 89 -4.38 -11.25 -9.65
N GLY A 90 -5.47 -10.49 -9.76
CA GLY A 90 -5.51 -9.28 -10.57
C GLY A 90 -4.42 -8.27 -10.18
N ILE A 91 -4.16 -8.09 -8.88
CA ILE A 91 -3.07 -7.23 -8.40
C ILE A 91 -1.71 -7.77 -8.85
N ARG A 92 -1.47 -9.08 -8.65
CA ARG A 92 -0.21 -9.72 -9.04
C ARG A 92 0.03 -9.62 -10.55
N ASP A 93 -0.97 -9.96 -11.37
CA ASP A 93 -0.87 -9.95 -12.82
C ASP A 93 -0.58 -8.53 -13.34
N PHE A 94 -1.19 -7.52 -12.73
CA PHE A 94 -0.92 -6.12 -13.06
C PHE A 94 0.51 -5.70 -12.70
N LEU A 95 0.99 -6.06 -11.50
CA LEU A 95 2.36 -5.74 -11.08
C LEU A 95 3.39 -6.41 -12.01
N GLU A 96 3.17 -7.68 -12.34
CA GLU A 96 4.03 -8.40 -13.30
C GLU A 96 4.00 -7.74 -14.68
N HIS A 97 2.84 -7.31 -15.17
CA HIS A 97 2.69 -6.63 -16.45
C HIS A 97 3.47 -5.31 -16.54
N ILE A 98 3.52 -4.53 -15.46
CA ILE A 98 4.28 -3.27 -15.41
C ILE A 98 5.77 -3.47 -15.04
N GLY A 99 6.20 -4.71 -14.85
CA GLY A 99 7.58 -5.05 -14.46
C GLY A 99 7.91 -4.75 -12.99
N ALA A 100 6.89 -4.63 -12.12
CA ALA A 100 7.08 -4.45 -10.70
C ALA A 100 7.28 -5.80 -9.99
N PRO A 101 7.98 -5.83 -8.84
CA PRO A 101 8.20 -7.05 -8.06
C PRO A 101 6.91 -7.73 -7.62
N VAL A 102 6.82 -9.04 -7.85
CA VAL A 102 5.75 -9.94 -7.36
C VAL A 102 6.28 -11.03 -6.43
N LYS A 103 7.61 -11.10 -6.26
CA LYS A 103 8.31 -11.99 -5.33
C LYS A 103 9.16 -11.19 -4.34
N ALA A 104 9.32 -11.71 -3.12
CA ALA A 104 10.16 -11.05 -2.11
C ALA A 104 11.62 -10.91 -2.55
N VAL A 105 12.15 -11.93 -3.25
CA VAL A 105 13.52 -11.95 -3.76
C VAL A 105 13.79 -10.88 -4.83
N GLU A 106 12.76 -10.43 -5.55
CA GLU A 106 12.86 -9.36 -6.55
C GLU A 106 13.02 -7.98 -5.89
N LEU A 107 12.52 -7.81 -4.66
CA LEU A 107 12.84 -6.68 -3.78
C LEU A 107 14.21 -6.82 -3.10
N GLY A 108 14.90 -7.95 -3.29
CA GLY A 108 16.10 -8.29 -2.54
C GLY A 108 15.83 -8.60 -1.06
N VAL A 109 14.60 -8.94 -0.70
CA VAL A 109 14.16 -9.29 0.66
C VAL A 109 14.01 -10.81 0.77
N ASP A 110 14.65 -11.41 1.79
CA ASP A 110 14.50 -12.85 2.03
C ASP A 110 13.17 -13.21 2.73
N GLU A 111 12.79 -14.50 2.71
CA GLU A 111 11.53 -14.97 3.31
C GLU A 111 11.43 -14.60 4.80
N GLU A 112 12.52 -14.67 5.56
CA GLU A 112 12.51 -14.46 7.01
C GLU A 112 12.25 -12.99 7.34
N LEU A 113 12.96 -12.08 6.67
CA LEU A 113 12.79 -10.65 6.80
C LEU A 113 11.37 -10.22 6.40
N PHE A 114 10.86 -10.72 5.28
CA PHE A 114 9.49 -10.42 4.85
C PHE A 114 8.45 -10.92 5.85
N LEU A 115 8.60 -12.16 6.34
CA LEU A 115 7.69 -12.71 7.35
C LEU A 115 7.73 -11.92 8.65
N LYS A 116 8.92 -11.53 9.10
CA LYS A 116 9.08 -10.70 10.29
C LYS A 116 8.33 -9.38 10.12
N ALA A 117 8.52 -8.69 8.99
CA ALA A 117 7.83 -7.44 8.68
C ALA A 117 6.29 -7.61 8.71
N VAL A 118 5.77 -8.67 8.09
CA VAL A 118 4.33 -8.97 8.09
C VAL A 118 3.81 -9.20 9.52
N THR A 119 4.54 -9.95 10.35
CA THR A 119 4.11 -10.24 11.72
C THR A 119 4.23 -9.04 12.67
N GLU A 120 5.13 -8.09 12.39
CA GLU A 120 5.35 -6.90 13.22
C GLU A 120 4.56 -5.67 12.75
N ALA A 121 4.04 -5.66 11.52
CA ALA A 121 3.35 -4.53 10.89
C ALA A 121 2.22 -3.92 11.73
N HIS A 122 1.44 -4.72 12.46
CA HIS A 122 0.36 -4.24 13.34
C HIS A 122 0.86 -3.28 14.44
N ARG A 123 2.16 -3.30 14.77
CA ARG A 123 2.78 -2.45 15.80
C ARG A 123 3.17 -1.07 15.30
N ILE A 124 3.21 -0.86 13.98
CA ILE A 124 3.60 0.42 13.39
C ILE A 124 2.57 1.52 13.69
N ARG A 125 1.28 1.16 13.69
CA ARG A 125 0.15 2.04 14.07
C ARG A 125 -0.89 1.26 14.85
N PRO A 126 -0.66 0.99 16.16
CA PRO A 126 -1.52 0.11 16.96
C PRO A 126 -2.98 0.59 17.04
N GLU A 127 -3.23 1.89 16.88
CA GLU A 127 -4.56 2.50 16.86
C GLU A 127 -5.33 2.28 15.55
N ARG A 128 -4.67 1.73 14.52
CA ARG A 128 -5.24 1.50 13.19
C ARG A 128 -5.61 0.02 13.03
N TYR A 129 -6.91 -0.25 13.10
CA TYR A 129 -7.43 -1.56 12.74
C TYR A 129 -7.24 -1.85 11.24
N THR A 130 -6.71 -3.02 10.92
CA THR A 130 -6.52 -3.53 9.55
C THR A 130 -6.82 -5.03 9.48
N ILE A 131 -6.70 -5.66 8.31
CA ILE A 131 -6.84 -7.12 8.18
C ILE A 131 -5.83 -7.92 9.03
N LEU A 132 -4.74 -7.29 9.46
CA LEU A 132 -3.74 -7.93 10.32
C LEU A 132 -4.21 -8.02 11.79
N GLY A 133 -5.29 -7.35 12.19
CA GLY A 133 -5.78 -7.34 13.57
C GLY A 133 -4.69 -6.98 14.59
N ASP A 134 -4.65 -7.71 15.70
CA ASP A 134 -3.59 -7.63 16.73
C ASP A 134 -2.29 -8.36 16.33
N GLY A 135 -2.13 -8.66 15.04
CA GLY A 135 -1.03 -9.43 14.48
C GLY A 135 -1.47 -10.81 13.98
N ILE A 136 -0.87 -11.24 12.88
CA ILE A 136 -1.05 -12.60 12.35
C ILE A 136 0.11 -13.49 12.76
N THR A 137 -0.16 -14.79 12.95
CA THR A 137 0.89 -15.75 13.28
C THR A 137 1.87 -15.95 12.12
N LEU A 138 3.13 -16.27 12.43
CA LEU A 138 4.13 -16.64 11.43
C LEU A 138 3.65 -17.75 10.48
N LYS A 139 2.91 -18.73 11.02
CA LYS A 139 2.31 -19.82 10.23
C LYS A 139 1.25 -19.30 9.24
N ALA A 140 0.43 -18.34 9.66
CA ALA A 140 -0.56 -17.72 8.78
C ALA A 140 0.11 -16.84 7.70
N ALA A 141 1.08 -16.00 8.09
CA ALA A 141 1.85 -15.17 7.16
C ALA A 141 2.56 -16.02 6.09
N ARG A 142 3.26 -17.08 6.51
CA ARG A 142 3.96 -18.00 5.61
C ARG A 142 3.02 -18.73 4.66
N ARG A 143 1.86 -19.17 5.16
CA ARG A 143 0.84 -19.80 4.31
C ARG A 143 0.30 -18.82 3.26
N ALA A 144 0.00 -17.59 3.66
CA ALA A 144 -0.48 -16.55 2.75
C ALA A 144 0.57 -16.24 1.66
N ALA A 145 1.81 -15.97 2.05
CA ALA A 145 2.89 -15.66 1.11
C ALA A 145 3.18 -16.81 0.12
N ARG A 146 3.06 -18.07 0.55
CA ARG A 146 3.18 -19.23 -0.34
C ARG A 146 1.97 -19.37 -1.27
N ALA A 147 0.75 -19.17 -0.76
CA ALA A 147 -0.47 -19.25 -1.56
C ALA A 147 -0.52 -18.19 -2.67
N THR A 148 0.08 -17.02 -2.42
CA THR A 148 0.14 -15.92 -3.40
C THR A 148 1.34 -15.98 -4.33
N GLY A 149 2.30 -16.87 -4.08
CA GLY A 149 3.51 -17.03 -4.89
C GLY A 149 4.64 -16.03 -4.58
N ILE A 150 4.54 -15.25 -3.50
CA ILE A 150 5.57 -14.27 -3.08
C ILE A 150 6.92 -14.96 -2.78
N PHE A 151 6.89 -16.23 -2.36
CA PHE A 151 8.08 -17.04 -2.02
C PHE A 151 8.41 -18.13 -3.06
N GLN A 152 7.76 -18.15 -4.22
CA GLN A 152 8.08 -19.12 -5.27
C GLN A 152 8.99 -18.48 -6.32
N ALA A 153 10.03 -19.20 -6.74
CA ALA A 153 10.88 -18.86 -7.88
C ALA A 153 10.15 -19.16 -9.19
#